data_AF-A0A9N9F826-F1
#
_entry.id   AF-A0A9N9F826-F1
#
_cell.length_a   1.000
_cell.length_b   1.000
_cell.length_c   1.000
_cell.angle_alpha   90.00
_cell.angle_beta   90.00
_cell.angle_gamma   90.00
#
_symmetry.space_group_name_H-M   'P 1'
#
loop_
_entity.id
_entity.type
_entity.pdbx_description
1 polymer ?
#
loop_
_entity_poly.entity_id
_entity_poly.type
_entity_poly.pdbx_seq_one_letter_code
_entity_poly.pdbx_strand_id
1 'polypeptide(L)'
;MSKLSLQNAILTYEQLETTPSKKDNIPEELEDELRRLGCDFIQSAGILLRLPQVAMATAQDIGMGALFLASKVSEAPCKIRDLINVYHYLIRSYCGKPMEPLEYLGQDALVIAEMQILKKLGFNVHVQLPYGLMVNYLKVLELTDHETIPQKAWGYLNDSLRTNVYVCYQPATVACAVIWLAARISQVKLPTSPPWWELFEAELEDILFE
;
A
#
# COMPACT_ATOMS: atom_id res chain seq x y z
N MET A 1 20.12 5.85 21.67
CA MET A 1 19.59 4.72 20.86
C MET A 1 18.09 4.94 20.75
N SER A 2 17.60 5.30 19.56
CA SER A 2 16.15 5.37 19.33
C SER A 2 15.57 3.98 19.57
N LYS A 3 14.55 3.87 20.43
CA LYS A 3 13.77 2.63 20.54
C LYS A 3 13.33 2.25 19.13
N LEU A 4 13.69 1.05 18.67
CA LEU A 4 13.06 0.45 17.49
C LEU A 4 11.59 0.27 17.86
N SER A 5 10.76 1.25 17.48
CA SER A 5 9.31 1.12 17.56
C SER A 5 8.89 0.13 16.46
N LEU A 6 8.06 -0.84 16.81
CA LEU A 6 7.44 -1.75 15.84
C LEU A 6 6.31 -1.07 15.04
N GLN A 7 6.01 0.18 15.34
CA GLN A 7 4.98 0.96 14.66
C GLN A 7 5.48 1.48 13.31
N ASN A 8 4.56 1.57 12.36
CA ASN A 8 4.83 2.21 11.08
C ASN A 8 5.01 3.72 11.28
N ALA A 9 5.84 4.34 10.44
CA ALA A 9 5.89 5.79 10.36
C ALA A 9 4.58 6.31 9.74
N ILE A 10 3.88 7.18 10.48
CA ILE A 10 2.65 7.84 10.04
C ILE A 10 2.90 9.34 9.84
N LEU A 11 2.09 9.95 8.97
CA LEU A 11 2.10 11.38 8.67
C LEU A 11 1.21 12.13 9.66
N THR A 12 1.61 13.34 10.00
CA THR A 12 0.75 14.27 10.73
C THR A 12 -0.27 14.92 9.79
N TYR A 13 -1.36 15.44 10.36
CA TYR A 13 -2.36 16.21 9.61
C TYR A 13 -1.73 17.38 8.82
N GLU A 14 -0.78 18.11 9.42
CA GLU A 14 -0.05 19.19 8.75
C GLU A 14 0.75 18.71 7.52
N GLN A 15 1.35 17.51 7.60
CA GLN A 15 2.10 16.92 6.49
C GLN A 15 1.19 16.48 5.34
N LEU A 16 -0.05 16.07 5.64
CA LEU A 16 -1.06 15.72 4.65
C LEU A 16 -1.62 16.97 3.96
N GLU A 17 -1.86 18.04 4.70
CA GLU A 17 -2.33 19.31 4.15
C GLU A 17 -1.26 20.02 3.30
N THR A 18 0.01 19.89 3.66
CA THR A 18 1.13 20.60 3.01
C THR A 18 2.13 19.67 2.31
N THR A 19 1.63 18.88 1.37
CA THR A 19 2.47 17.97 0.57
C THR A 19 3.56 18.73 -0.22
N PRO A 20 4.70 18.09 -0.53
CA PRO A 20 5.70 18.68 -1.42
C PRO A 20 5.11 19.08 -2.78
N SER A 21 4.20 18.28 -3.34
CA SER A 21 3.50 18.57 -4.59
C SER A 21 2.68 19.86 -4.49
N LYS A 22 1.93 20.06 -3.39
CA LYS A 22 1.19 21.30 -3.13
C LYS A 22 2.12 22.51 -3.03
N LYS A 23 3.30 22.36 -2.39
CA LYS A 23 4.33 23.43 -2.33
C LYS A 23 4.87 23.80 -3.70
N ASP A 24 4.93 22.84 -4.61
CA ASP A 24 5.32 23.03 -6.01
C ASP A 24 4.14 23.49 -6.91
N ASN A 25 2.99 23.85 -6.30
CA ASN A 25 1.76 24.28 -6.97
C ASN A 25 1.13 23.23 -7.89
N ILE A 26 1.34 21.94 -7.61
CA ILE A 26 0.61 20.86 -8.26
C ILE A 26 -0.84 20.83 -7.71
N PRO A 27 -1.87 20.82 -8.57
CA PRO A 27 -3.25 20.68 -8.13
C PRO A 27 -3.48 19.39 -7.35
N GLU A 28 -4.30 19.45 -6.32
CA GLU A 28 -4.61 18.29 -5.46
C GLU A 28 -5.24 17.13 -6.26
N GLU A 29 -6.16 17.44 -7.18
CA GLU A 29 -6.77 16.44 -8.05
C GLU A 29 -5.73 15.70 -8.90
N LEU A 30 -4.73 16.42 -9.42
CA LEU A 30 -3.64 15.84 -10.18
C LEU A 30 -2.69 15.02 -9.30
N GLU A 31 -2.40 15.49 -8.08
CA GLU A 31 -1.62 14.72 -7.12
C GLU A 31 -2.30 13.39 -6.79
N ASP A 32 -3.61 13.40 -6.54
CA ASP A 32 -4.41 12.21 -6.27
C ASP A 32 -4.46 11.25 -7.47
N GLU A 33 -4.66 11.79 -8.67
CA GLU A 33 -4.67 10.99 -9.91
C GLU A 33 -3.31 10.30 -10.13
N LEU A 34 -2.20 11.03 -9.96
CA LEU A 34 -0.85 10.48 -10.11
C LEU A 34 -0.54 9.42 -9.05
N ARG A 35 -1.00 9.60 -7.80
CA ARG A 35 -0.88 8.59 -6.74
C ARG A 35 -1.66 7.31 -7.08
N ARG A 36 -2.93 7.44 -7.47
CA ARG A 36 -3.78 6.29 -7.86
C ARG A 36 -3.21 5.55 -9.07
N LEU A 37 -2.86 6.28 -10.12
CA LEU A 37 -2.22 5.74 -11.32
C LEU A 37 -0.96 4.94 -10.95
N GLY A 38 -0.18 5.51 -10.03
CA GLY A 38 1.02 4.85 -9.57
C GLY A 38 0.81 3.55 -8.82
N CYS A 39 -0.18 3.51 -7.93
CA CYS A 39 -0.59 2.28 -7.27
C CYS A 39 -1.07 1.23 -8.30
N ASP A 40 -1.83 1.64 -9.32
CA ASP A 40 -2.33 0.73 -10.37
C ASP A 40 -1.19 0.09 -11.18
N PHE A 41 -0.18 0.88 -11.57
CA PHE A 41 1.00 0.36 -12.29
C PHE A 41 1.75 -0.67 -11.45
N ILE A 42 1.95 -0.38 -10.17
CA ILE A 42 2.74 -1.27 -9.31
C ILE A 42 1.96 -2.54 -8.98
N GLN A 43 0.66 -2.42 -8.72
CA GLN A 43 -0.23 -3.57 -8.55
C GLN A 43 -0.16 -4.49 -9.77
N SER A 44 -0.32 -3.92 -10.96
CA SER A 44 -0.29 -4.67 -12.21
C SER A 44 1.08 -5.32 -12.45
N ALA A 45 2.16 -4.60 -12.16
CA ALA A 45 3.52 -5.13 -12.28
C ALA A 45 3.78 -6.27 -11.29
N GLY A 46 3.38 -6.12 -10.03
CA GLY A 46 3.49 -7.15 -9.00
C GLY A 46 2.77 -8.44 -9.38
N ILE A 47 1.54 -8.33 -9.92
CA ILE A 47 0.78 -9.49 -10.42
C ILE A 47 1.52 -10.18 -11.57
N LEU A 48 1.97 -9.42 -12.57
CA LEU A 48 2.67 -9.97 -13.74
C LEU A 48 4.01 -10.64 -13.38
N LEU A 49 4.69 -10.11 -12.36
CA LEU A 49 5.94 -10.65 -11.82
C LEU A 49 5.73 -11.74 -10.76
N ARG A 50 4.47 -12.00 -10.37
CA ARG A 50 4.09 -12.94 -9.30
C ARG A 50 4.73 -12.61 -7.94
N LEU A 51 4.82 -11.33 -7.63
CA LEU A 51 5.33 -10.82 -6.36
C LEU A 51 4.24 -10.87 -5.29
N PRO A 52 4.62 -11.02 -4.00
CA PRO A 52 3.67 -10.87 -2.91
C PRO A 52 3.12 -9.43 -2.88
N GLN A 53 1.89 -9.27 -2.39
CA GLN A 53 1.12 -8.01 -2.39
C GLN A 53 1.80 -6.82 -1.66
N VAL A 54 2.89 -7.07 -0.94
CA VAL A 54 3.48 -6.21 0.10
C VAL A 54 4.46 -5.13 -0.41
N ALA A 55 4.41 -4.73 -1.69
CA ALA A 55 5.54 -4.06 -2.35
C ALA A 55 5.18 -2.87 -3.27
N MET A 56 4.85 -1.63 -2.82
CA MET A 56 4.37 -0.56 -3.76
C MET A 56 4.60 0.95 -3.43
N ALA A 57 5.15 1.79 -4.37
CA ALA A 57 4.81 3.23 -4.74
C ALA A 57 5.78 3.93 -5.79
N THR A 58 5.38 4.98 -6.55
CA THR A 58 5.67 5.35 -8.00
C THR A 58 6.77 6.34 -8.47
N ALA A 59 7.09 6.28 -9.80
CA ALA A 59 7.23 7.30 -10.89
C ALA A 59 8.12 6.72 -12.02
N GLN A 60 7.55 5.89 -12.94
CA GLN A 60 8.22 4.82 -13.73
C GLN A 60 9.48 4.25 -13.07
N ASP A 61 10.62 4.94 -13.14
CA ASP A 61 11.86 4.62 -12.45
C ASP A 61 11.69 4.51 -10.93
N ILE A 62 11.03 5.47 -10.26
CA ILE A 62 10.76 5.40 -8.81
C ILE A 62 9.78 4.26 -8.50
N GLY A 63 8.83 3.97 -9.41
CA GLY A 63 7.87 2.88 -9.23
C GLY A 63 8.51 1.51 -9.35
N MET A 64 9.33 1.34 -10.40
CA MET A 64 10.20 0.19 -10.58
C MET A 64 11.18 0.06 -9.40
N GLY A 65 11.83 1.16 -9.01
CA GLY A 65 12.78 1.19 -7.90
C GLY A 65 12.15 0.78 -6.57
N ALA A 66 10.93 1.24 -6.28
CA ALA A 66 10.19 0.85 -5.09
C ALA A 66 9.79 -0.64 -5.13
N LEU A 67 9.25 -1.11 -6.26
CA LEU A 67 8.89 -2.53 -6.42
C LEU A 67 10.13 -3.43 -6.34
N PHE A 68 11.25 -3.01 -6.94
CA PHE A 68 12.53 -3.71 -6.86
C PHE A 68 13.04 -3.79 -5.41
N LEU A 69 13.07 -2.66 -4.71
CA LEU A 69 13.46 -2.59 -3.31
C LEU A 69 12.58 -3.48 -2.44
N ALA A 70 11.26 -3.35 -2.57
CA ALA A 70 10.31 -4.11 -1.78
C ALA A 70 10.35 -5.62 -2.09
N SER A 71 10.63 -6.02 -3.34
CA SER A 71 10.84 -7.42 -3.70
C SER A 71 12.01 -8.04 -2.92
N LYS A 72 13.08 -7.27 -2.70
CA LYS A 72 14.25 -7.71 -1.90
C LYS A 72 13.93 -7.75 -0.41
N VAL A 73 13.26 -6.72 0.11
CA VAL A 73 12.85 -6.66 1.53
C VAL A 73 11.90 -7.79 1.89
N SER A 74 11.04 -8.19 0.96
CA SER A 74 10.03 -9.24 1.14
C SER A 74 10.54 -10.65 0.82
N GLU A 75 11.85 -10.82 0.63
CA GLU A 75 12.50 -12.09 0.25
C GLU A 75 11.92 -12.75 -1.02
N ALA A 76 11.38 -11.94 -1.92
CA ALA A 76 10.84 -12.36 -3.22
C ALA A 76 11.56 -11.60 -4.37
N PRO A 77 12.89 -11.69 -4.49
CA PRO A 77 13.66 -10.85 -5.40
C PRO A 77 13.29 -11.11 -6.87
N CYS A 78 13.08 -10.03 -7.64
CA CYS A 78 12.86 -10.11 -9.09
C CYS A 78 14.11 -9.70 -9.87
N LYS A 79 14.23 -10.18 -11.13
CA LYS A 79 15.31 -9.76 -12.01
C LYS A 79 14.99 -8.37 -12.57
N ILE A 80 15.98 -7.48 -12.56
CA ILE A 80 15.88 -6.13 -13.14
C ILE A 80 15.33 -6.15 -14.57
N ARG A 81 15.77 -7.11 -15.40
CA ARG A 81 15.28 -7.26 -16.78
C ARG A 81 13.78 -7.54 -16.84
N ASP A 82 13.28 -8.43 -16.00
CA ASP A 82 11.87 -8.82 -15.99
C ASP A 82 11.01 -7.65 -15.53
N LEU A 83 11.48 -6.92 -14.52
CA LEU A 83 10.84 -5.71 -14.02
C LEU A 83 10.74 -4.61 -15.08
N ILE A 84 11.84 -4.31 -15.79
CA ILE A 84 11.83 -3.32 -16.87
C ILE A 84 10.89 -3.75 -18.01
N ASN A 85 10.92 -5.03 -18.40
CA ASN A 85 10.04 -5.54 -19.47
C ASN A 85 8.56 -5.42 -19.09
N VAL A 86 8.21 -5.72 -17.85
CA VAL A 86 6.83 -5.62 -17.35
C VAL A 86 6.38 -4.17 -17.32
N TYR A 87 7.19 -3.24 -16.81
CA TYR A 87 6.83 -1.81 -16.81
C TYR A 87 6.73 -1.25 -18.23
N HIS A 88 7.63 -1.65 -19.12
CA HIS A 88 7.54 -1.26 -20.53
C HIS A 88 6.23 -1.74 -21.16
N TYR A 89 5.85 -3.00 -20.93
CA TYR A 89 4.57 -3.54 -21.37
C TYR A 89 3.38 -2.75 -20.82
N LEU A 90 3.35 -2.48 -19.51
CA LEU A 90 2.26 -1.76 -18.86
C LEU A 90 2.10 -0.34 -19.42
N ILE A 91 3.22 0.39 -19.60
CA ILE A 91 3.18 1.77 -20.11
C ILE A 91 2.71 1.80 -21.57
N ARG A 92 3.21 0.87 -22.40
CA ARG A 92 2.76 0.75 -23.79
C ARG A 92 1.27 0.44 -23.87
N SER A 93 0.80 -0.49 -23.04
CA SER A 93 -0.62 -0.85 -22.94
C SER A 93 -1.48 0.33 -22.49
N TYR A 94 -1.03 1.09 -21.48
CA TYR A 94 -1.73 2.28 -20.99
C TYR A 94 -1.83 3.38 -22.06
N CYS A 95 -0.74 3.62 -22.80
CA CYS A 95 -0.73 4.60 -23.88
C CYS A 95 -1.39 4.11 -25.19
N GLY A 96 -1.89 2.88 -25.25
CA GLY A 96 -2.45 2.29 -26.47
C GLY A 96 -1.42 2.15 -27.62
N LYS A 97 -0.13 2.04 -27.28
CA LYS A 97 0.97 1.94 -28.26
C LYS A 97 1.34 0.48 -28.54
N PRO A 98 1.78 0.14 -29.77
CA PRO A 98 2.25 -1.19 -30.08
C PRO A 98 3.50 -1.54 -29.26
N MET A 99 3.67 -2.84 -29.00
CA MET A 99 4.86 -3.38 -28.34
C MET A 99 6.06 -3.28 -29.27
N GLU A 100 7.08 -2.57 -28.85
CA GLU A 100 8.35 -2.43 -29.57
C GLU A 100 9.49 -3.07 -28.77
N PRO A 101 10.58 -3.49 -29.42
CA PRO A 101 11.79 -3.92 -28.71
C PRO A 101 12.27 -2.83 -27.77
N LEU A 102 12.54 -3.21 -26.52
CA LEU A 102 13.08 -2.31 -25.52
C LEU A 102 14.51 -1.90 -25.92
N GLU A 103 14.75 -0.61 -26.08
CA GLU A 103 16.10 -0.06 -26.16
C GLU A 103 16.71 -0.13 -24.76
N TYR A 104 17.90 -0.73 -24.62
CA TYR A 104 18.52 -1.09 -23.33
C TYR A 104 19.00 0.16 -22.55
N LEU A 105 18.05 0.96 -22.07
CA LEU A 105 18.26 2.22 -21.36
C LEU A 105 17.27 2.23 -20.20
N GLY A 106 17.72 1.83 -19.00
CA GLY A 106 16.84 1.83 -17.83
C GLY A 106 17.38 1.15 -16.57
N GLN A 107 18.45 0.36 -16.67
CA GLN A 107 19.05 -0.28 -15.48
C GLN A 107 19.67 0.75 -14.53
N ASP A 108 20.43 1.70 -15.06
CA ASP A 108 21.07 2.75 -14.25
C ASP A 108 20.02 3.64 -13.59
N ALA A 109 18.96 4.02 -14.32
CA ALA A 109 17.85 4.81 -13.80
C ALA A 109 17.12 4.08 -12.65
N LEU A 110 16.90 2.77 -12.79
CA LEU A 110 16.28 1.94 -11.75
C LEU A 110 17.13 1.87 -10.48
N VAL A 111 18.45 1.68 -10.62
CA VAL A 111 19.37 1.64 -9.47
C VAL A 111 19.42 3.01 -8.79
N ILE A 112 19.48 4.09 -9.56
CA ILE A 112 19.42 5.47 -9.02
C ILE A 112 18.11 5.70 -8.27
N ALA A 113 16.99 5.28 -8.83
CA ALA A 113 15.67 5.40 -8.22
C ALA A 113 15.59 4.64 -6.88
N GLU A 114 16.03 3.39 -6.84
CA GLU A 114 16.12 2.62 -5.60
C GLU A 114 16.97 3.34 -4.54
N MET A 115 18.14 3.86 -4.93
CA MET A 115 19.01 4.60 -4.02
C MET A 115 18.37 5.88 -3.49
N GLN A 116 17.59 6.59 -4.31
CA GLN A 116 16.87 7.78 -3.89
C GLN A 116 15.80 7.44 -2.85
N ILE A 117 15.05 6.35 -3.06
CA ILE A 117 14.02 5.86 -2.12
C ILE A 117 14.67 5.52 -0.78
N LEU A 118 15.74 4.72 -0.77
CA LEU A 118 16.46 4.35 0.44
C LEU A 118 16.93 5.57 1.24
N LYS A 119 17.51 6.57 0.55
CA LYS A 119 17.96 7.82 1.19
C LYS A 119 16.79 8.60 1.80
N LYS A 120 15.66 8.70 1.09
CA LYS A 120 14.47 9.43 1.55
C LYS A 120 13.77 8.74 2.73
N LEU A 121 13.77 7.42 2.77
CA LEU A 121 13.27 6.63 3.89
C LEU A 121 14.24 6.58 5.07
N GLY A 122 15.45 7.15 4.96
CA GLY A 122 16.48 7.02 5.98
C GLY A 122 16.89 5.57 6.23
N PHE A 123 16.80 4.72 5.20
CA PHE A 123 16.98 3.27 5.27
C PHE A 123 15.98 2.52 6.18
N ASN A 124 14.92 3.19 6.65
CA ASN A 124 13.81 2.51 7.31
C ASN A 124 12.84 1.94 6.26
N VAL A 125 13.08 0.69 5.86
CA VAL A 125 12.28 -0.04 4.87
C VAL A 125 11.31 -1.03 5.50
N HIS A 126 11.27 -1.11 6.83
CA HIS A 126 10.37 -2.00 7.54
C HIS A 126 8.95 -1.42 7.54
N VAL A 127 8.00 -2.19 7.01
CA VAL A 127 6.57 -1.85 7.01
C VAL A 127 5.79 -3.07 7.46
N GLN A 128 4.96 -2.90 8.48
CA GLN A 128 3.97 -3.90 8.87
C GLN A 128 2.67 -3.64 8.11
N LEU A 129 2.07 -4.70 7.54
CA LEU A 129 0.80 -4.61 6.83
C LEU A 129 -0.35 -5.20 7.64
N PRO A 130 -1.58 -4.69 7.46
CA PRO A 130 -2.74 -5.04 8.28
C PRO A 130 -3.31 -6.43 7.99
N TYR A 131 -2.92 -7.10 6.90
CA TYR A 131 -3.49 -8.40 6.49
C TYR A 131 -3.42 -9.47 7.58
N GLY A 132 -2.24 -9.65 8.20
CA GLY A 132 -2.06 -10.63 9.27
C GLY A 132 -2.88 -10.29 10.52
N LEU A 133 -2.95 -8.99 10.87
CA LEU A 133 -3.76 -8.50 11.98
C LEU A 133 -5.25 -8.74 11.72
N MET A 134 -5.73 -8.38 10.52
CA MET A 134 -7.12 -8.60 10.12
C MET A 134 -7.50 -10.07 10.23
N VAL A 135 -6.65 -11.01 9.78
CA VAL A 135 -6.92 -12.45 9.94
C VAL A 135 -7.03 -12.84 11.41
N ASN A 136 -6.12 -12.34 12.25
CA ASN A 136 -6.15 -12.64 13.69
C ASN A 136 -7.39 -12.04 14.37
N TYR A 137 -7.78 -10.83 14.01
CA TYR A 137 -8.94 -10.15 14.58
C TYR A 137 -10.23 -10.85 14.16
N LEU A 138 -10.35 -11.27 12.90
CA LEU A 138 -11.47 -12.10 12.43
C LEU A 138 -11.56 -13.43 13.19
N LYS A 139 -10.44 -14.05 13.56
CA LYS A 139 -10.45 -15.28 14.38
C LYS A 139 -10.97 -15.01 15.79
N VAL A 140 -10.51 -13.94 16.42
CA VAL A 140 -10.95 -13.54 17.78
C VAL A 140 -12.45 -13.21 17.80
N LEU A 141 -12.96 -12.61 16.72
CA LEU A 141 -14.38 -12.30 16.55
C LEU A 141 -15.23 -13.49 16.08
N GLU A 142 -14.62 -14.66 15.85
CA GLU A 142 -15.29 -15.86 15.32
C GLU A 142 -15.96 -15.63 13.95
N LEU A 143 -15.37 -14.76 13.12
CA LEU A 143 -15.88 -14.37 11.80
C LEU A 143 -15.10 -15.01 10.63
N THR A 144 -14.12 -15.87 10.91
CA THR A 144 -13.31 -16.51 9.85
C THR A 144 -14.11 -17.40 8.92
N ASP A 145 -15.14 -18.07 9.43
CA ASP A 145 -15.97 -18.99 8.64
C ASP A 145 -17.20 -18.28 8.04
N HIS A 146 -17.34 -16.97 8.26
CA HIS A 146 -18.43 -16.20 7.68
C HIS A 146 -18.23 -16.07 6.16
N GLU A 147 -19.25 -16.42 5.38
CA GLU A 147 -19.16 -16.60 3.92
C GLU A 147 -18.53 -15.41 3.17
N THR A 148 -18.87 -14.18 3.57
CA THR A 148 -18.50 -12.97 2.80
C THR A 148 -17.56 -12.00 3.50
N ILE A 149 -17.45 -12.03 4.84
CA ILE A 149 -16.74 -10.98 5.60
C ILE A 149 -15.23 -11.01 5.36
N PRO A 150 -14.53 -12.16 5.51
CA PRO A 150 -13.09 -12.21 5.31
C PRO A 150 -12.69 -11.77 3.90
N GLN A 151 -13.43 -12.21 2.88
CA GLN A 151 -13.15 -11.84 1.49
C GLN A 151 -13.39 -10.35 1.23
N LYS A 152 -14.48 -9.77 1.76
CA LYS A 152 -14.74 -8.33 1.65
C LYS A 152 -13.68 -7.50 2.38
N ALA A 153 -13.33 -7.87 3.60
CA ALA A 153 -12.30 -7.18 4.39
C ALA A 153 -10.94 -7.21 3.67
N TRP A 154 -10.56 -8.36 3.09
CA TRP A 154 -9.36 -8.47 2.26
C TRP A 154 -9.43 -7.57 1.02
N GLY A 155 -10.58 -7.52 0.35
CA GLY A 155 -10.84 -6.63 -0.77
C GLY A 155 -10.64 -5.16 -0.38
N TYR A 156 -11.22 -4.72 0.73
CA TYR A 156 -11.06 -3.36 1.23
C TYR A 156 -9.61 -3.03 1.61
N LEU A 157 -8.84 -3.99 2.15
CA LEU A 157 -7.41 -3.79 2.36
C LEU A 157 -6.67 -3.53 1.04
N ASN A 158 -7.00 -4.25 -0.02
CA ASN A 158 -6.39 -4.01 -1.34
C ASN A 158 -6.80 -2.66 -1.93
N ASP A 159 -8.08 -2.28 -1.78
CA ASP A 159 -8.58 -0.99 -2.28
C ASP A 159 -7.93 0.16 -1.53
N SER A 160 -7.70 0.00 -0.22
CA SER A 160 -7.06 1.01 0.62
C SER A 160 -5.59 1.26 0.30
N LEU A 161 -4.91 0.38 -0.45
CA LEU A 161 -3.55 0.66 -0.98
C LEU A 161 -3.56 1.78 -2.04
N ARG A 162 -4.74 2.14 -2.57
CA ARG A 162 -4.94 3.24 -3.51
C ARG A 162 -5.28 4.57 -2.83
N THR A 163 -5.28 4.59 -1.50
CA THR A 163 -5.55 5.79 -0.69
C THR A 163 -4.37 6.06 0.25
N ASN A 164 -4.44 7.14 1.02
CA ASN A 164 -3.41 7.52 1.98
C ASN A 164 -3.54 6.83 3.34
N VAL A 165 -4.50 5.93 3.57
CA VAL A 165 -4.78 5.42 4.93
C VAL A 165 -3.59 4.72 5.59
N TYR A 166 -2.74 4.06 4.80
CA TYR A 166 -1.54 3.37 5.30
C TYR A 166 -0.45 4.31 5.82
N VAL A 167 -0.49 5.58 5.43
CA VAL A 167 0.39 6.62 5.96
C VAL A 167 -0.30 7.49 7.01
N CYS A 168 -1.60 7.34 7.22
CA CYS A 168 -2.35 8.08 8.24
C CYS A 168 -2.54 7.28 9.53
N TYR A 169 -2.75 5.96 9.42
CA TYR A 169 -3.16 5.11 10.54
C TYR A 169 -2.25 3.90 10.71
N GLN A 170 -2.16 3.40 11.95
CA GLN A 170 -1.43 2.16 12.23
C GLN A 170 -2.14 0.94 11.64
N PRO A 171 -1.41 -0.14 11.31
CA PRO A 171 -2.00 -1.36 10.72
C PRO A 171 -3.13 -1.97 11.54
N ALA A 172 -3.07 -1.87 12.87
CA ALA A 172 -4.13 -2.34 13.76
C ALA A 172 -5.45 -1.60 13.52
N THR A 173 -5.41 -0.26 13.47
CA THR A 173 -6.54 0.60 13.16
C THR A 173 -7.12 0.31 11.79
N VAL A 174 -6.28 0.20 10.76
CA VAL A 174 -6.71 -0.12 9.38
C VAL A 174 -7.40 -1.49 9.33
N ALA A 175 -6.86 -2.50 10.03
CA ALA A 175 -7.48 -3.82 10.12
C ALA A 175 -8.86 -3.76 10.81
N CYS A 176 -9.01 -2.97 11.87
CA CYS A 176 -10.28 -2.77 12.53
C CYS A 176 -11.30 -2.09 11.59
N ALA A 177 -10.87 -1.05 10.87
CA ALA A 177 -11.73 -0.29 9.95
C ALA A 177 -12.31 -1.16 8.82
N VAL A 178 -11.50 -2.00 8.18
CA VAL A 178 -12.00 -2.88 7.10
C VAL A 178 -12.94 -3.98 7.61
N ILE A 179 -12.70 -4.50 8.83
CA ILE A 179 -13.60 -5.48 9.46
C ILE A 179 -14.93 -4.82 9.81
N TRP A 180 -14.88 -3.61 10.39
CA TRP A 180 -16.07 -2.83 10.69
C TRP A 180 -16.89 -2.57 9.42
N LEU A 181 -16.24 -2.10 8.35
CA LEU A 181 -16.89 -1.84 7.06
C LEU A 181 -17.52 -3.11 6.46
N ALA A 182 -16.79 -4.22 6.46
CA ALA A 182 -17.27 -5.50 5.96
C ALA A 182 -18.47 -6.04 6.76
N ALA A 183 -18.43 -5.95 8.08
CA ALA A 183 -19.53 -6.36 8.95
C ALA A 183 -20.78 -5.50 8.72
N ARG A 184 -20.63 -4.18 8.60
CA ARG A 184 -21.73 -3.24 8.33
C ARG A 184 -22.40 -3.53 7.00
N ILE A 185 -21.63 -3.72 5.93
CA ILE A 185 -22.16 -4.03 4.60
C ILE A 185 -22.84 -5.41 4.59
N SER A 186 -22.30 -6.38 5.35
CA SER A 186 -22.92 -7.70 5.52
C SER A 186 -24.03 -7.73 6.58
N GLN A 187 -24.41 -6.59 7.16
CA GLN A 187 -25.46 -6.47 8.19
C GLN A 187 -25.22 -7.35 9.43
N VAL A 188 -23.96 -7.62 9.77
CA VAL A 188 -23.56 -8.37 10.96
C VAL A 188 -23.28 -7.40 12.09
N LYS A 189 -23.89 -7.66 13.25
CA LYS A 189 -23.67 -6.86 14.46
C LYS A 189 -22.43 -7.36 15.19
N LEU A 190 -21.47 -6.47 15.40
CA LEU A 190 -20.28 -6.74 16.20
C LEU A 190 -20.52 -6.35 17.67
N PRO A 191 -19.76 -6.92 18.63
CA PRO A 191 -19.90 -6.59 20.05
C PRO A 191 -19.62 -5.11 20.33
N THR A 192 -20.56 -4.43 20.99
CA THR A 192 -20.44 -3.00 21.35
C THR A 192 -20.29 -2.75 22.85
N SER A 193 -20.38 -3.79 23.69
CA SER A 193 -20.21 -3.68 25.14
C SER A 193 -19.51 -4.94 25.70
N PRO A 194 -18.19 -4.86 25.99
CA PRO A 194 -17.30 -3.76 25.62
C PRO A 194 -17.16 -3.64 24.10
N PRO A 195 -16.84 -2.45 23.56
CA PRO A 195 -16.60 -2.28 22.13
C PRO A 195 -15.43 -3.14 21.65
N TRP A 196 -15.66 -3.95 20.62
CA TRP A 196 -14.69 -4.96 20.20
C TRP A 196 -13.35 -4.41 19.72
N TRP A 197 -13.31 -3.18 19.21
CA TRP A 197 -12.10 -2.53 18.70
C TRP A 197 -11.14 -2.08 19.81
N GLU A 198 -11.63 -1.88 21.04
CA GLU A 198 -10.78 -1.53 22.19
C GLU A 198 -9.80 -2.66 22.52
N LEU A 199 -10.15 -3.91 22.22
CA LEU A 199 -9.28 -5.07 22.38
C LEU A 199 -8.02 -4.98 21.50
N PHE A 200 -8.08 -4.18 20.44
CA PHE A 200 -7.05 -4.08 19.41
C PHE A 200 -6.35 -2.71 19.39
N GLU A 201 -6.49 -1.94 20.48
CA GLU A 201 -5.89 -0.61 20.65
C GLU A 201 -6.26 0.38 19.52
N ALA A 202 -7.48 0.26 18.97
CA ALA A 202 -8.01 1.17 17.97
C ALA A 202 -9.09 2.07 18.56
N GLU A 203 -9.18 3.31 18.07
CA GLU A 203 -10.19 4.28 18.48
C GLU A 203 -11.35 4.31 17.46
N LEU A 204 -12.58 4.55 17.93
CA LEU A 204 -13.75 4.55 17.05
C LEU A 204 -13.68 5.69 16.01
N GLU A 205 -13.20 6.86 16.41
CA GLU A 205 -13.02 8.03 15.55
C GLU A 205 -12.13 7.67 14.34
N ASP A 206 -10.97 7.07 14.62
CA ASP A 206 -10.05 6.60 13.57
C ASP A 206 -10.62 5.49 12.67
N ILE A 207 -11.46 4.60 13.23
CA ILE A 207 -12.10 3.50 12.48
C ILE A 207 -13.15 4.03 11.50
N LEU A 208 -13.87 5.09 11.88
CA LEU A 208 -14.89 5.70 11.05
C LEU A 208 -14.28 6.60 9.96
N PHE A 209 -12.98 6.89 10.04
CA PHE A 209 -12.28 7.87 9.18
C PHE A 209 -12.97 9.25 9.21
N GLU A 210 -13.52 9.64 10.36
CA GLU A 210 -14.16 10.94 10.63
C GLU A 210 -13.21 11.92 11.34
#